data_AF-A0A538TDJ2-F1
#
_entry.id   AF-A0A538TDJ2-F1
#
_cell.length_a   1.000
_cell.length_b   1.000
_cell.length_c   1.000
_cell.angle_alpha   90.00
_cell.angle_beta   90.00
_cell.angle_gamma   90.00
#
_symmetry.space_group_name_H-M   'P 1'
#
loop_
_entity.id
_entity.type
_entity.pdbx_description
1 polymer ?
#
loop_
_entity_poly.entity_id
_entity_poly.type
_entity_poly.pdbx_seq_one_letter_code
_entity_poly.pdbx_strand_id
1 'polypeptide(L)'
;MPILWWRRGAESPLRSSRPPHPRAQRGPHPPRPGGKPVVKEHPQYGTRIPPEELEFLNQHQRQHPQRAGRPQATPPRMPRTHDLRQERPGAREDRRHERPQRSHRVGNSRAGEGPPRPVPAPAESPVAILGKTIHSYQMSAALFAAHSLGVFPTIHQKPQTSEDVARRCGADPRGTERLLNALVAMGILHKHGATYVVPRELAPYVVPGVDGDATGMLDLSSELFREWSDLSRAVKEGTPLHRLSSDALLSGDPSRVRSYIRAVHTNSRQAAQRVVEMAPLLPGSKLLDVAGGSGIFAAEYARATPDLEATLFDLAPTIEAAKEILAAENMEDRVT
;
A
#
# COMPACT_ATOMS: atom_id res chain seq x y z
N MET A 1 -15.38 -9.98 -62.59
CA MET A 1 -15.20 -11.41 -62.93
C MET A 1 -14.87 -12.15 -61.64
N PRO A 2 -15.53 -13.29 -61.38
CA PRO A 2 -16.48 -13.47 -60.27
C PRO A 2 -16.08 -14.66 -59.35
N ILE A 3 -16.79 -15.04 -58.28
CA ILE A 3 -17.98 -15.93 -58.24
C ILE A 3 -18.39 -16.01 -56.75
N LEU A 4 -19.58 -15.66 -56.27
CA LEU A 4 -20.96 -16.19 -56.43
C LEU A 4 -21.31 -17.52 -55.71
N TRP A 5 -22.05 -17.38 -54.61
CA TRP A 5 -23.32 -18.06 -54.21
C TRP A 5 -23.48 -19.59 -54.15
N TRP A 6 -24.20 -20.03 -53.10
CA TRP A 6 -25.40 -20.89 -53.18
C TRP A 6 -26.32 -20.58 -51.96
N ARG A 7 -27.48 -19.90 -52.14
CA ARG A 7 -28.88 -20.37 -52.39
C ARG A 7 -29.55 -21.06 -51.18
N ARG A 8 -30.55 -20.40 -50.56
CA ARG A 8 -32.04 -20.55 -50.68
C ARG A 8 -32.54 -21.92 -50.19
N GLY A 9 -33.60 -22.07 -49.40
CA GLY A 9 -34.70 -21.20 -48.96
C GLY A 9 -35.93 -22.07 -48.65
N ALA A 10 -36.93 -21.50 -47.96
CA ALA A 10 -38.32 -21.97 -47.71
C ALA A 10 -38.62 -21.89 -46.20
N GLU A 11 -39.78 -21.58 -45.65
CA GLU A 11 -41.08 -21.03 -46.07
C GLU A 11 -41.77 -20.64 -44.72
N SER A 12 -42.66 -19.65 -44.70
CA SER A 12 -43.61 -19.42 -43.57
C SER A 12 -45.00 -19.92 -43.97
N PRO A 13 -45.89 -20.35 -43.05
CA PRO A 13 -46.84 -19.37 -42.47
C PRO A 13 -47.37 -19.64 -41.04
N LEU A 14 -47.59 -18.52 -40.34
CA LEU A 14 -48.71 -18.15 -39.45
C LEU A 14 -49.54 -19.22 -38.71
N ARG A 15 -49.60 -19.10 -37.36
CA ARG A 15 -50.87 -19.23 -36.62
C ARG A 15 -50.91 -18.32 -35.39
N SER A 16 -52.01 -17.57 -35.32
CA SER A 16 -52.41 -16.65 -34.27
C SER A 16 -53.15 -17.35 -33.12
N SER A 17 -52.96 -16.91 -31.88
CA SER A 17 -53.99 -16.95 -30.84
C SER A 17 -53.71 -15.94 -29.71
N ARG A 18 -54.80 -15.28 -29.27
CA ARG A 18 -54.92 -14.12 -28.38
C ARG A 18 -54.54 -14.38 -26.89
N PRO A 19 -54.31 -13.32 -26.09
CA PRO A 19 -53.86 -13.41 -24.69
C PRO A 19 -55.04 -13.55 -23.70
N PRO A 20 -54.83 -14.06 -22.46
CA PRO A 20 -55.82 -13.97 -21.39
C PRO A 20 -55.69 -12.68 -20.55
N HIS A 21 -56.85 -12.17 -20.13
CA HIS A 21 -57.13 -10.94 -19.38
C HIS A 21 -56.56 -10.87 -17.94
N PRO A 22 -56.40 -9.65 -17.36
CA PRO A 22 -55.75 -9.42 -16.07
C PRO A 22 -56.68 -9.68 -14.87
N ARG A 23 -56.13 -10.32 -13.82
CA ARG A 23 -56.80 -10.44 -12.51
C ARG A 23 -56.53 -9.21 -11.65
N ALA A 24 -57.62 -8.55 -11.26
CA ALA A 24 -57.64 -7.49 -10.26
C ALA A 24 -57.24 -8.02 -8.88
N GLN A 25 -56.32 -7.33 -8.20
CA GLN A 25 -56.08 -7.50 -6.77
C GLN A 25 -56.09 -6.14 -6.05
N ARG A 26 -56.93 -6.14 -5.02
CA ARG A 26 -57.31 -5.14 -4.00
C ARG A 26 -56.26 -4.07 -3.68
N GLY A 27 -56.70 -2.81 -3.73
CA GLY A 27 -55.94 -1.65 -3.24
C GLY A 27 -55.92 -1.54 -1.71
N PRO A 28 -54.96 -0.82 -1.11
CA PRO A 28 -54.84 -0.66 0.34
C PRO A 28 -55.78 0.43 0.89
N HIS A 29 -56.21 0.25 2.15
CA HIS A 29 -57.01 1.18 2.95
C HIS A 29 -56.39 2.60 3.09
N PRO A 30 -57.20 3.65 3.36
CA PRO A 30 -56.70 5.01 3.52
C PRO A 30 -55.94 5.19 4.85
N PRO A 31 -54.92 6.07 4.92
CA PRO A 31 -54.16 6.30 6.14
C PRO A 31 -54.95 7.15 7.15
N ARG A 32 -54.81 6.80 8.45
CA ARG A 32 -55.26 7.62 9.58
C ARG A 32 -54.43 8.90 9.71
N PRO A 33 -55.00 10.04 10.12
CA PRO A 33 -54.26 11.28 10.30
C PRO A 33 -53.53 11.29 11.65
N GLY A 34 -52.33 11.86 11.68
CA GLY A 34 -51.71 12.34 12.91
C GLY A 34 -50.48 11.57 13.38
N GLY A 35 -49.33 12.02 12.90
CA GLY A 35 -48.02 11.80 13.54
C GLY A 35 -47.04 12.72 12.85
N LYS A 36 -46.73 13.88 13.45
CA LYS A 36 -45.72 14.79 12.92
C LYS A 36 -44.40 14.02 12.79
N PRO A 37 -43.72 14.01 11.63
CA PRO A 37 -42.43 13.34 11.52
C PRO A 37 -41.44 14.05 12.46
N VAL A 38 -40.84 13.28 13.36
CA VAL A 38 -39.72 13.72 14.18
C VAL A 38 -38.53 13.89 13.24
N VAL A 39 -38.19 15.12 12.89
CA VAL A 39 -36.95 15.44 12.19
C VAL A 39 -35.81 15.18 13.17
N LYS A 40 -35.18 14.00 13.07
CA LYS A 40 -33.84 13.81 13.62
C LYS A 40 -32.89 14.64 12.77
N GLU A 41 -32.02 15.41 13.40
CA GLU A 41 -31.03 16.24 12.71
C GLU A 41 -30.29 15.42 11.67
N HIS A 42 -30.37 15.87 10.41
CA HIS A 42 -29.62 15.25 9.33
C HIS A 42 -28.16 15.73 9.41
N PRO A 43 -27.16 14.84 9.39
CA PRO A 43 -25.76 15.21 9.63
C PRO A 43 -25.21 16.21 8.61
N GLN A 44 -25.86 16.37 7.46
CA GLN A 44 -25.47 17.31 6.41
C GLN A 44 -26.29 18.61 6.37
N TYR A 45 -27.53 18.62 6.90
CA TYR A 45 -28.47 19.74 6.73
C TYR A 45 -29.14 20.22 8.03
N GLY A 46 -28.77 19.64 9.18
CA GLY A 46 -29.37 19.97 10.48
C GLY A 46 -30.87 19.74 10.49
N THR A 47 -31.65 20.76 10.86
CA THR A 47 -33.12 20.70 10.99
C THR A 47 -33.87 21.04 9.70
N ARG A 48 -33.20 21.35 8.59
CA ARG A 48 -33.83 21.73 7.32
C ARG A 48 -33.29 20.91 6.15
N ILE A 49 -33.99 19.82 5.83
CA ILE A 49 -33.71 19.02 4.63
C ILE A 49 -34.46 19.67 3.45
N PRO A 50 -33.79 19.90 2.29
CA PRO A 50 -34.46 20.34 1.07
C PRO A 50 -35.62 19.42 0.68
N PRO A 51 -36.74 19.95 0.15
CA PRO A 51 -37.94 19.16 -0.14
C PRO A 51 -37.69 17.94 -1.04
N GLU A 52 -36.85 18.09 -2.08
CA GLU A 52 -36.50 17.01 -3.00
C GLU A 52 -35.78 15.82 -2.33
N GLU A 53 -34.88 16.08 -1.37
CA GLU A 53 -34.17 15.02 -0.63
C GLU A 53 -35.05 14.38 0.44
N LEU A 54 -35.95 15.16 1.06
CA LEU A 54 -36.90 14.62 2.02
C LEU A 54 -37.85 13.61 1.34
N GLU A 55 -38.20 13.86 0.08
CA GLU A 55 -39.05 12.98 -0.71
C GLU A 55 -38.34 11.67 -1.06
N PHE A 56 -37.06 11.74 -1.44
CA PHE A 56 -36.19 10.59 -1.67
C PHE A 56 -36.03 9.72 -0.41
N LEU A 57 -35.72 10.34 0.74
CA LEU A 57 -35.54 9.63 2.02
C LEU A 57 -36.83 8.94 2.47
N ASN A 58 -37.97 9.60 2.33
CA ASN A 58 -39.27 9.03 2.67
C ASN A 58 -39.63 7.84 1.75
N GLN A 59 -39.29 7.89 0.46
CA GLN A 59 -39.49 6.76 -0.45
C GLN A 59 -38.60 5.57 -0.07
N HIS A 60 -37.33 5.83 0.23
CA HIS A 60 -36.37 4.80 0.63
C HIS A 60 -36.77 4.10 1.94
N GLN A 61 -37.29 4.85 2.90
CA GLN A 61 -37.71 4.29 4.20
C GLN A 61 -39.00 3.46 4.10
N ARG A 62 -39.90 3.78 3.17
CA ARG A 62 -41.08 2.94 2.84
C ARG A 62 -40.69 1.63 2.17
N GLN A 63 -39.60 1.62 1.40
CA GLN A 63 -39.10 0.44 0.71
C GLN A 63 -38.33 -0.51 1.66
N HIS A 64 -37.79 0.02 2.77
CA HIS A 64 -36.99 -0.76 3.73
C HIS A 64 -37.38 -0.48 5.21
N PRO A 65 -38.54 -0.96 5.69
CA PRO A 65 -38.95 -0.75 7.08
C PRO A 65 -38.07 -1.55 8.06
N GLN A 66 -37.38 -0.86 8.98
CA GLN A 66 -36.65 -1.51 10.08
C GLN A 66 -37.63 -2.00 11.17
N ARG A 67 -37.45 -3.24 11.63
CA ARG A 67 -38.22 -3.83 12.75
C ARG A 67 -37.76 -3.26 14.10
N ALA A 68 -38.70 -2.79 14.92
CA ALA A 68 -38.45 -2.33 16.29
C ALA A 68 -38.05 -3.50 17.22
N GLY A 69 -36.97 -3.32 17.98
CA GLY A 69 -36.42 -4.32 18.91
C GLY A 69 -37.18 -4.45 20.24
N ARG A 70 -37.11 -5.64 20.87
CA ARG A 70 -37.63 -5.94 22.22
C ARG A 70 -36.61 -5.59 23.33
N PRO A 71 -37.02 -5.36 24.60
CA PRO A 71 -36.13 -4.95 25.69
C PRO A 71 -35.30 -6.12 26.26
N GLN A 72 -34.08 -5.81 26.72
CA GLN A 72 -33.11 -6.73 27.35
C GLN A 72 -33.44 -7.06 28.81
N ALA A 73 -33.09 -8.28 29.25
CA ALA A 73 -33.14 -8.74 30.64
C ALA A 73 -31.73 -8.74 31.30
N THR A 74 -31.70 -8.46 32.60
CA THR A 74 -30.53 -8.25 33.48
C THR A 74 -29.78 -9.56 33.83
N PRO A 75 -28.44 -9.56 34.02
CA PRO A 75 -27.68 -10.77 34.38
C PRO A 75 -27.46 -10.95 35.91
N PRO A 76 -27.21 -12.18 36.41
CA PRO A 76 -27.02 -12.46 37.85
C PRO A 76 -25.53 -12.46 38.30
N ARG A 77 -25.35 -12.33 39.63
CA ARG A 77 -24.08 -12.22 40.38
C ARG A 77 -23.33 -13.55 40.58
N MET A 78 -21.99 -13.47 40.67
CA MET A 78 -21.04 -14.57 40.99
C MET A 78 -20.77 -14.73 42.50
N PRO A 79 -20.41 -15.94 43.01
CA PRO A 79 -19.91 -16.14 44.37
C PRO A 79 -18.37 -16.20 44.48
N ARG A 80 -17.88 -15.93 45.70
CA ARG A 80 -16.47 -15.76 46.14
C ARG A 80 -15.73 -17.08 46.39
N THR A 81 -14.39 -17.03 46.37
CA THR A 81 -13.47 -18.13 46.68
C THR A 81 -12.78 -17.99 48.05
N HIS A 82 -12.70 -19.10 48.79
CA HIS A 82 -11.67 -19.51 49.77
C HIS A 82 -11.29 -20.96 49.35
N ASP A 83 -10.10 -21.54 49.54
CA ASP A 83 -9.21 -21.56 50.69
C ASP A 83 -7.83 -22.17 50.27
N LEU A 84 -6.79 -21.93 51.08
CA LEU A 84 -5.41 -22.41 50.93
C LEU A 84 -5.20 -23.74 51.66
N ARG A 85 -4.45 -24.72 51.10
CA ARG A 85 -3.70 -25.70 51.90
C ARG A 85 -2.37 -26.13 51.29
N GLN A 86 -1.43 -26.33 52.20
CA GLN A 86 0.00 -26.66 52.12
C GLN A 86 0.25 -28.15 51.86
N GLU A 87 1.42 -28.50 51.29
CA GLU A 87 2.10 -29.78 51.59
C GLU A 87 3.65 -29.66 51.57
N ARG A 88 4.29 -30.50 52.39
CA ARG A 88 5.74 -30.61 52.71
C ARG A 88 6.37 -31.86 52.04
N PRO A 89 7.71 -32.03 52.05
CA PRO A 89 8.46 -32.75 51.01
C PRO A 89 8.82 -34.21 51.36
N GLY A 90 8.96 -35.07 50.35
CA GLY A 90 9.46 -36.44 50.50
C GLY A 90 10.00 -37.08 49.20
N ALA A 91 11.20 -37.66 49.33
CA ALA A 91 11.84 -38.71 48.53
C ALA A 91 12.15 -38.48 47.03
N ARG A 92 13.45 -38.36 46.73
CA ARG A 92 14.04 -38.52 45.40
C ARG A 92 14.09 -40.00 45.02
N GLU A 93 13.51 -40.35 43.89
CA GLU A 93 13.71 -41.64 43.24
C GLU A 93 14.06 -41.41 41.76
N ASP A 94 15.11 -42.09 41.34
CA ASP A 94 15.82 -41.94 40.07
C ASP A 94 14.96 -42.51 38.92
N ARG A 95 14.26 -41.64 38.20
CA ARG A 95 13.57 -41.99 36.94
C ARG A 95 14.20 -41.25 35.79
N ARG A 96 14.91 -42.00 34.95
CA ARG A 96 15.37 -41.57 33.62
C ARG A 96 14.22 -40.82 32.93
N HIS A 97 14.46 -39.54 32.62
CA HIS A 97 13.49 -38.69 31.95
C HIS A 97 13.25 -39.17 30.51
N GLU A 98 12.29 -40.07 30.32
CA GLU A 98 11.51 -40.05 29.09
C GLU A 98 10.73 -38.73 29.06
N ARG A 99 11.20 -37.78 28.26
CA ARG A 99 10.43 -36.58 27.95
C ARG A 99 9.07 -37.06 27.39
N PRO A 100 7.93 -36.70 28.00
CA PRO A 100 6.67 -36.91 27.33
C PRO A 100 6.73 -36.10 26.04
N GLN A 101 6.67 -36.78 24.89
CA GLN A 101 6.40 -36.12 23.62
C GLN A 101 5.07 -35.39 23.83
N ARG A 102 5.15 -34.08 24.10
CA ARG A 102 4.00 -33.21 23.98
C ARG A 102 3.60 -33.35 22.52
N SER A 103 2.52 -34.09 22.28
CA SER A 103 1.73 -33.95 21.07
C SER A 103 1.65 -32.46 20.82
N HIS A 104 2.30 -32.00 19.76
CA HIS A 104 2.03 -30.68 19.23
C HIS A 104 0.53 -30.68 19.02
N ARG A 105 -0.17 -29.95 19.89
CA ARG A 105 -1.60 -29.72 19.75
C ARG A 105 -1.71 -28.96 18.44
N VAL A 106 -1.91 -29.71 17.35
CA VAL A 106 -2.23 -29.17 16.03
C VAL A 106 -3.39 -28.24 16.30
N GLY A 107 -3.17 -26.94 16.11
CA GLY A 107 -4.16 -25.92 16.39
C GLY A 107 -5.47 -26.33 15.71
N ASN A 108 -6.54 -26.32 16.50
CA ASN A 108 -7.90 -26.69 16.10
C ASN A 108 -8.20 -26.40 14.62
N SER A 109 -8.59 -27.42 13.87
CA SER A 109 -9.14 -27.37 12.51
C SER A 109 -10.53 -26.71 12.42
N ARG A 110 -10.83 -25.75 13.30
CA ARG A 110 -12.14 -25.06 13.39
C ARG A 110 -11.97 -23.55 13.39
N ALA A 111 -11.19 -23.02 12.45
CA ALA A 111 -11.31 -21.63 12.08
C ALA A 111 -12.71 -21.43 11.45
N GLY A 112 -13.57 -20.63 12.09
CA GLY A 112 -14.89 -20.26 11.54
C GLY A 112 -16.14 -20.84 12.23
N GLU A 113 -16.00 -21.69 13.26
CA GLU A 113 -17.16 -22.10 14.07
C GLU A 113 -17.39 -21.13 15.24
N GLY A 114 -18.40 -20.28 15.11
CA GLY A 114 -18.87 -19.36 16.16
C GLY A 114 -19.24 -17.98 15.61
N PRO A 115 -20.09 -17.20 16.32
CA PRO A 115 -20.38 -15.83 15.92
C PRO A 115 -19.06 -15.01 15.91
N PRO A 116 -18.88 -14.11 14.93
CA PRO A 116 -17.69 -13.27 14.87
C PRO A 116 -17.54 -12.53 16.19
N ARG A 117 -16.30 -12.48 16.72
CA ARG A 117 -16.01 -11.68 17.91
C ARG A 117 -16.42 -10.23 17.64
N PRO A 118 -17.06 -9.55 18.60
CA PRO A 118 -17.35 -8.12 18.46
C PRO A 118 -16.03 -7.37 18.22
N VAL A 119 -15.91 -6.74 17.05
CA VAL A 119 -14.80 -5.85 16.73
C VAL A 119 -15.23 -4.44 17.08
N PRO A 120 -14.42 -3.66 17.82
CA PRO A 120 -14.70 -2.26 18.08
C PRO A 120 -14.94 -1.50 16.77
N ALA A 121 -15.91 -0.59 16.76
CA ALA A 121 -16.12 0.27 15.61
C ALA A 121 -14.86 1.14 15.38
N PRO A 122 -14.39 1.27 14.13
CA PRO A 122 -13.28 2.16 13.83
C PRO A 122 -13.62 3.60 14.23
N ALA A 123 -12.60 4.36 14.64
CA ALA A 123 -12.76 5.76 15.03
C ALA A 123 -13.20 6.65 13.85
N GLU A 124 -12.90 6.23 12.62
CA GLU A 124 -13.24 6.91 11.38
C GLU A 124 -14.37 6.17 10.65
N SER A 125 -15.25 6.89 9.94
CA SER A 125 -16.36 6.29 9.20
C SER A 125 -15.84 5.30 8.13
N PRO A 126 -16.46 4.11 7.95
CA PRO A 126 -16.04 3.16 6.92
C PRO A 126 -15.97 3.76 5.51
N VAL A 127 -16.87 4.70 5.17
CA VAL A 127 -16.87 5.38 3.86
C VAL A 127 -15.64 6.28 3.71
N ALA A 128 -15.20 6.94 4.80
CA ALA A 128 -13.99 7.76 4.76
C ALA A 128 -12.73 6.90 4.58
N ILE A 129 -12.63 5.78 5.31
CA ILE A 129 -11.51 4.83 5.20
C ILE A 129 -11.42 4.28 3.77
N LEU A 130 -12.54 3.80 3.21
CA LEU A 130 -12.59 3.26 1.86
C LEU A 130 -12.33 4.34 0.81
N GLY A 131 -12.94 5.51 0.96
CA GLY A 131 -12.75 6.65 0.06
C GLY A 131 -11.29 7.07 -0.03
N LYS A 132 -10.60 7.21 1.11
CA LYS A 132 -9.17 7.51 1.15
C LYS A 132 -8.35 6.41 0.46
N THR A 133 -8.62 5.15 0.79
CA THR A 133 -7.82 4.01 0.30
C THR A 133 -7.98 3.82 -1.21
N ILE A 134 -9.21 3.86 -1.73
CA ILE A 134 -9.52 3.64 -3.15
C ILE A 134 -8.85 4.69 -4.04
N HIS A 135 -8.72 5.94 -3.56
CA HIS A 135 -8.15 7.03 -4.35
C HIS A 135 -6.66 7.27 -4.05
N SER A 136 -6.06 6.58 -3.08
CA SER A 136 -4.66 6.83 -2.68
C SER A 136 -3.64 6.61 -3.81
N TYR A 137 -3.92 5.71 -4.76
CA TYR A 137 -3.05 5.48 -5.91
C TYR A 137 -2.87 6.73 -6.78
N GLN A 138 -3.84 7.66 -6.78
CA GLN A 138 -3.78 8.90 -7.58
C GLN A 138 -2.67 9.82 -7.08
N MET A 139 -2.48 9.87 -5.76
CA MET A 139 -1.38 10.63 -5.13
C MET A 139 -0.02 10.02 -5.50
N SER A 140 0.11 8.68 -5.44
CA SER A 140 1.32 7.98 -5.89
C SER A 140 1.61 8.24 -7.36
N ALA A 141 0.59 8.17 -8.22
CA ALA A 141 0.73 8.42 -9.66
C ALA A 141 1.20 9.85 -9.96
N ALA A 142 0.69 10.86 -9.23
CA ALA A 142 1.15 12.24 -9.36
C ALA A 142 2.62 12.39 -8.95
N LEU A 143 3.02 11.81 -7.82
CA LEU A 143 4.41 11.83 -7.35
C LEU A 143 5.36 11.17 -8.36
N PHE A 144 5.03 9.97 -8.84
CA PHE A 144 5.86 9.24 -9.80
C PHE A 144 5.92 9.90 -11.17
N ALA A 145 4.83 10.55 -11.61
CA ALA A 145 4.85 11.35 -12.84
C ALA A 145 5.81 12.53 -12.72
N ALA A 146 5.80 13.25 -11.60
CA ALA A 146 6.71 14.37 -11.36
C ALA A 146 8.17 13.93 -11.29
N HIS A 147 8.43 12.81 -10.62
CA HIS A 147 9.74 12.17 -10.57
C HIS A 147 10.24 11.80 -11.97
N SER A 148 9.43 11.07 -12.74
CA SER A 148 9.78 10.60 -14.10
C SER A 148 10.00 11.76 -15.08
N LEU A 149 9.31 12.89 -14.91
CA LEU A 149 9.47 14.09 -15.72
C LEU A 149 10.69 14.95 -15.32
N GLY A 150 11.38 14.63 -14.22
CA GLY A 150 12.49 15.44 -13.72
C GLY A 150 12.04 16.78 -13.12
N VAL A 151 10.81 16.86 -12.60
CA VAL A 151 10.24 18.09 -12.02
C VAL A 151 11.04 18.56 -10.80
N PHE A 152 11.39 17.64 -9.90
CA PHE A 152 12.04 18.00 -8.64
C PHE A 152 13.46 18.59 -8.82
N PRO A 153 14.39 17.96 -9.57
CA PRO A 153 15.68 18.60 -9.87
C PRO A 153 15.52 19.95 -10.57
N THR A 154 14.53 20.08 -11.46
CA THR A 154 14.27 21.31 -12.21
C THR A 154 13.88 22.48 -11.29
N ILE A 155 13.00 22.22 -10.32
CA ILE A 155 12.52 23.23 -9.36
C ILE A 155 13.53 23.49 -8.25
N HIS A 156 14.32 22.48 -7.86
CA HIS A 156 15.28 22.63 -6.75
C HIS A 156 16.38 23.67 -7.02
N GLN A 157 16.78 23.84 -8.29
CA GLN A 157 17.83 24.80 -8.66
C GLN A 157 17.46 26.25 -8.28
N LYS A 158 16.19 26.62 -8.45
CA LYS A 158 15.60 27.92 -8.07
C LYS A 158 14.08 27.86 -8.23
N PRO A 159 13.30 28.72 -7.55
CA PRO A 159 11.86 28.82 -7.80
C PRO A 159 11.55 28.95 -9.30
N GLN A 160 10.64 28.13 -9.83
CA GLN A 160 10.25 28.10 -11.25
C GLN A 160 8.74 28.28 -11.42
N THR A 161 8.29 28.90 -12.51
CA THR A 161 6.86 28.87 -12.88
C THR A 161 6.49 27.54 -13.54
N SER A 162 5.19 27.25 -13.67
CA SER A 162 4.70 26.07 -14.39
C SER A 162 5.15 26.04 -15.85
N GLU A 163 5.20 27.19 -16.53
CA GLU A 163 5.64 27.28 -17.93
C GLU A 163 7.12 26.96 -18.08
N ASP A 164 7.95 27.43 -17.14
CA ASP A 164 9.38 27.14 -17.14
C ASP A 164 9.67 25.66 -16.88
N VAL A 165 8.95 25.04 -15.93
CA VAL A 165 9.05 23.60 -15.67
C VAL A 165 8.60 22.82 -16.91
N ALA A 166 7.45 23.16 -17.50
CA ALA A 166 6.93 22.49 -18.69
C ALA A 166 7.94 22.52 -19.84
N ARG A 167 8.55 23.68 -20.10
CA ARG A 167 9.57 23.85 -21.13
C ARG A 167 10.81 23.01 -20.87
N ARG A 168 11.31 22.96 -19.63
CA ARG A 168 12.52 22.21 -19.26
C ARG A 168 12.29 20.70 -19.25
N CYS A 169 11.11 20.26 -18.84
CA CYS A 169 10.73 18.84 -18.80
C CYS A 169 10.16 18.32 -20.13
N GLY A 170 10.00 19.18 -21.15
CA GLY A 170 9.39 18.80 -22.44
C GLY A 170 7.92 18.38 -22.32
N ALA A 171 7.17 18.97 -21.39
CA ALA A 171 5.81 18.61 -21.05
C ALA A 171 4.77 19.67 -21.49
N ASP A 172 3.50 19.28 -21.56
CA ASP A 172 2.40 20.19 -21.85
C ASP A 172 2.25 21.25 -20.72
N PRO A 173 2.13 22.56 -21.04
CA PRO A 173 2.01 23.61 -20.03
C PRO A 173 0.83 23.42 -19.08
N ARG A 174 -0.35 23.07 -19.61
CA ARG A 174 -1.56 22.90 -18.80
C ARG A 174 -1.48 21.65 -17.93
N GLY A 175 -0.99 20.55 -18.47
CA GLY A 175 -0.75 19.30 -17.75
C GLY A 175 0.24 19.49 -16.61
N THR A 176 1.33 20.20 -16.87
CA THR A 176 2.37 20.53 -15.88
C THR A 176 1.79 21.38 -14.76
N GLU A 177 1.08 22.46 -15.06
CA GLU A 177 0.48 23.31 -14.03
C GLU A 177 -0.46 22.51 -13.10
N ARG A 178 -1.31 21.64 -13.68
CA ARG A 178 -2.22 20.78 -12.89
C ARG A 178 -1.47 19.81 -12.00
N LEU A 179 -0.40 19.19 -12.52
CA LEU A 179 0.45 18.29 -11.75
C LEU A 179 1.12 19.03 -10.58
N LEU A 180 1.73 20.19 -10.84
CA LEU A 180 2.39 20.98 -9.81
C LEU A 180 1.39 21.46 -8.74
N ASN A 181 0.19 21.91 -9.13
CA ASN A 181 -0.85 22.28 -8.19
C ASN A 181 -1.35 21.09 -7.35
N ALA A 182 -1.41 19.87 -7.93
CA ALA A 182 -1.73 18.66 -7.18
C ALA A 182 -0.65 18.34 -6.13
N LEU A 183 0.64 18.45 -6.51
CA LEU A 183 1.77 18.27 -5.57
C LEU A 183 1.78 19.31 -4.45
N VAL A 184 1.33 20.54 -4.74
CA VAL A 184 1.14 21.58 -3.71
C VAL A 184 0.04 21.18 -2.74
N ALA A 185 -1.11 20.71 -3.24
CA ALA A 185 -2.20 20.22 -2.39
C ALA A 185 -1.81 19.00 -1.55
N MET A 186 -0.87 18.19 -2.03
CA MET A 186 -0.28 17.06 -1.30
C MET A 186 0.80 17.47 -0.29
N GLY A 187 1.23 18.74 -0.26
CA GLY A 187 2.32 19.22 0.59
C GLY A 187 3.72 18.79 0.13
N ILE A 188 3.86 18.32 -1.11
CA ILE A 188 5.15 17.91 -1.70
C ILE A 188 5.90 19.11 -2.32
N LEU A 189 5.15 20.12 -2.78
CA LEU A 189 5.70 21.39 -3.27
C LEU A 189 5.07 22.55 -2.51
N HIS A 190 5.78 23.66 -2.43
CA HIS A 190 5.23 24.95 -2.02
C HIS A 190 5.01 25.84 -3.24
N LYS A 191 3.98 26.68 -3.20
CA LYS A 191 3.70 27.69 -4.23
C LYS A 191 3.79 29.09 -3.63
N HIS A 192 4.60 29.96 -4.24
CA HIS A 192 4.74 31.37 -3.90
C HIS A 192 4.43 32.22 -5.13
N GLY A 193 3.24 32.81 -5.16
CA GLY A 193 2.72 33.50 -6.34
C GLY A 193 2.62 32.54 -7.53
N ALA A 194 3.36 32.83 -8.59
CA ALA A 194 3.42 32.01 -9.81
C ALA A 194 4.51 30.91 -9.76
N THR A 195 5.33 30.87 -8.71
CA THR A 195 6.49 29.97 -8.64
C THR A 195 6.28 28.81 -7.68
N TYR A 196 6.94 27.69 -7.97
CA TYR A 196 6.95 26.47 -7.19
C TYR A 196 8.33 26.22 -6.60
N VAL A 197 8.39 25.59 -5.42
CA VAL A 197 9.61 25.29 -4.68
C VAL A 197 9.51 23.90 -4.05
N VAL A 198 10.62 23.14 -4.07
CA VAL A 198 10.76 21.90 -3.30
C VAL A 198 11.09 22.24 -1.84
N PRO A 199 10.29 21.84 -0.84
CA PRO A 199 10.63 22.01 0.57
C PRO A 199 11.99 21.39 0.89
N ARG A 200 12.78 22.07 1.74
CA ARG A 200 14.16 21.67 2.04
C ARG A 200 14.22 20.26 2.63
N GLU A 201 13.25 19.94 3.48
CA GLU A 201 13.12 18.68 4.20
C GLU A 201 12.78 17.51 3.26
N LEU A 202 12.19 17.81 2.10
CA LEU A 202 11.85 16.81 1.09
C LEU A 202 12.95 16.63 0.04
N ALA A 203 13.86 17.60 -0.12
CA ALA A 203 14.89 17.55 -1.16
C ALA A 203 15.71 16.23 -1.16
N PRO A 204 16.17 15.69 -0.01
CA PRO A 204 16.89 14.41 0.00
C PRO A 204 16.10 13.23 -0.57
N TYR A 205 14.78 13.28 -0.57
CA TYR A 205 13.92 12.18 -0.99
C TYR A 205 13.42 12.30 -2.44
N VAL A 206 13.56 13.48 -3.04
CA VAL A 206 13.01 13.77 -4.38
C VAL A 206 14.01 14.39 -5.35
N VAL A 207 15.17 14.86 -4.88
CA VAL A 207 16.22 15.48 -5.70
C VAL A 207 17.50 14.63 -5.62
N PRO A 208 17.94 14.02 -6.73
CA PRO A 208 19.12 13.17 -6.73
C PRO A 208 20.41 14.01 -6.57
N GLY A 209 21.40 13.43 -5.90
CA GLY A 209 22.74 13.99 -5.73
C GLY A 209 22.89 15.08 -4.65
N VAL A 210 21.84 15.35 -3.88
CA VAL A 210 21.93 16.24 -2.70
C VAL A 210 22.48 15.50 -1.50
N ASP A 211 22.93 16.23 -0.47
CA ASP A 211 23.34 15.60 0.78
C ASP A 211 22.18 14.80 1.42
N GLY A 212 22.46 13.57 1.84
CA GLY A 212 21.46 12.63 2.34
C GLY A 212 20.54 12.01 1.27
N ASP A 213 20.91 12.06 -0.02
CA ASP A 213 20.15 11.47 -1.14
C ASP A 213 19.60 10.07 -0.81
N ALA A 214 18.27 9.99 -0.86
CA ALA A 214 17.44 8.81 -0.68
C ALA A 214 16.40 8.69 -1.81
N THR A 215 16.64 9.29 -2.99
CA THR A 215 15.70 9.23 -4.13
C THR A 215 15.51 7.82 -4.67
N GLY A 216 16.42 6.90 -4.35
CA GLY A 216 16.28 5.48 -4.68
C GLY A 216 14.98 4.87 -4.17
N MET A 217 14.40 5.40 -3.09
CA MET A 217 13.05 5.02 -2.64
C MET A 217 11.99 5.28 -3.71
N LEU A 218 12.04 6.44 -4.39
CA LEU A 218 11.12 6.79 -5.46
C LEU A 218 11.39 5.97 -6.73
N ASP A 219 12.66 5.78 -7.08
CA ASP A 219 13.05 4.98 -8.25
C ASP A 219 12.47 3.56 -8.15
N LEU A 220 12.73 2.88 -7.03
CA LEU A 220 12.25 1.52 -6.77
C LEU A 220 10.72 1.46 -6.70
N SER A 221 10.09 2.42 -6.03
CA SER A 221 8.63 2.44 -5.89
C SER A 221 7.91 2.70 -7.22
N SER A 222 8.47 3.59 -8.05
CA SER A 222 7.94 3.92 -9.37
C SER A 222 8.04 2.72 -10.32
N GLU A 223 9.16 1.97 -10.28
CA GLU A 223 9.32 0.74 -11.06
C GLU A 223 8.27 -0.32 -10.68
N LEU A 224 8.02 -0.49 -9.38
CA LEU A 224 7.06 -1.48 -8.87
C LEU A 224 5.60 -1.07 -9.04
N PHE A 225 5.29 0.20 -9.33
CA PHE A 225 3.92 0.71 -9.31
C PHE A 225 2.98 -0.05 -10.25
N ARG A 226 3.46 -0.43 -11.44
CA ARG A 226 2.66 -1.23 -12.40
C ARG A 226 2.34 -2.63 -11.87
N GLU A 227 3.24 -3.19 -11.08
CA GLU A 227 3.14 -4.57 -10.61
C GLU A 227 2.17 -4.67 -9.44
N TRP A 228 2.13 -3.61 -8.62
CA TRP A 228 1.08 -3.42 -7.61
C TRP A 228 -0.32 -3.32 -8.23
N SER A 229 -0.45 -2.86 -9.47
CA SER A 229 -1.75 -2.74 -10.14
C SER A 229 -2.38 -4.09 -10.50
N ASP A 230 -1.58 -5.16 -10.61
CA ASP A 230 -2.06 -6.53 -10.87
C ASP A 230 -1.83 -7.48 -9.68
N LEU A 231 -1.78 -6.96 -8.45
CA LEU A 231 -1.58 -7.76 -7.23
C LEU A 231 -2.56 -8.96 -7.13
N SER A 232 -3.77 -8.82 -7.68
CA SER A 232 -4.79 -9.88 -7.70
C SER A 232 -4.30 -11.16 -8.39
N ARG A 233 -3.49 -11.02 -9.45
CA ARG A 233 -2.89 -12.14 -10.17
C ARG A 233 -1.75 -12.75 -9.36
N ALA A 234 -0.87 -11.93 -8.77
CA ALA A 234 0.20 -12.39 -7.89
C ALA A 234 -0.34 -13.28 -6.77
N VAL A 235 -1.44 -12.85 -6.14
CA VAL A 235 -2.12 -13.58 -5.06
C VAL A 235 -2.70 -14.90 -5.55
N LYS A 236 -3.28 -14.94 -6.75
CA LYS A 236 -3.85 -16.17 -7.33
C LYS A 236 -2.77 -17.18 -7.73
N GLU A 237 -1.67 -16.69 -8.31
CA GLU A 237 -0.59 -17.54 -8.83
C GLU A 237 0.41 -17.94 -7.75
N GLY A 238 0.46 -17.21 -6.63
CA GLY A 238 1.42 -17.46 -5.54
C GLY A 238 2.87 -17.20 -5.93
N THR A 239 3.10 -16.42 -6.98
CA THR A 239 4.44 -16.08 -7.48
C THR A 239 4.59 -14.56 -7.69
N PRO A 240 5.80 -14.00 -7.56
CA PRO A 240 6.04 -12.58 -7.84
C PRO A 240 5.79 -12.24 -9.32
N LEU A 241 5.01 -11.19 -9.58
CA LEU A 241 4.80 -10.66 -10.94
C LEU A 241 6.04 -9.92 -11.46
N HIS A 242 6.73 -9.21 -10.56
CA HIS A 242 7.98 -8.55 -10.86
C HIS A 242 9.14 -9.51 -10.59
N ARG A 243 9.73 -10.06 -11.66
CA ARG A 243 11.00 -10.79 -11.57
C ARG A 243 12.15 -9.80 -11.66
N LEU A 244 12.52 -9.22 -10.53
CA LEU A 244 13.95 -9.00 -10.22
C LEU A 244 14.45 -10.24 -9.47
N SER A 245 14.21 -11.43 -10.04
CA SER A 245 14.85 -12.65 -9.53
C SER A 245 16.36 -12.56 -9.76
N SER A 246 17.13 -13.37 -9.04
CA SER A 246 18.56 -13.52 -9.33
C SER A 246 18.81 -13.79 -10.82
N ASP A 247 17.95 -14.57 -11.48
CA ASP A 247 18.01 -14.78 -12.94
C ASP A 247 17.81 -13.50 -13.75
N ALA A 248 16.90 -12.61 -13.33
CA ALA A 248 16.66 -11.33 -14.01
C ALA A 248 17.79 -10.32 -13.78
N LEU A 249 18.52 -10.41 -12.66
CA LEU A 249 19.75 -9.64 -12.45
C LEU A 249 20.93 -10.24 -13.23
N LEU A 250 21.01 -11.57 -13.33
CA LEU A 250 22.06 -12.30 -14.06
C LEU A 250 21.92 -12.22 -15.58
N SER A 251 20.69 -12.26 -16.09
CA SER A 251 20.38 -12.18 -17.53
C SER A 251 19.85 -10.82 -17.96
N GLY A 252 19.76 -9.87 -17.01
CA GLY A 252 19.21 -8.55 -17.24
C GLY A 252 20.12 -7.65 -18.05
N ASP A 253 19.52 -6.59 -18.59
CA ASP A 253 20.25 -5.47 -19.17
C ASP A 253 21.19 -4.86 -18.11
N PRO A 254 22.52 -4.81 -18.36
CA PRO A 254 23.48 -4.23 -17.42
C PRO A 254 23.13 -2.81 -16.98
N SER A 255 22.51 -2.01 -17.85
CA SER A 255 22.08 -0.64 -17.52
C SER A 255 20.96 -0.62 -16.48
N ARG A 256 20.06 -1.60 -16.54
CA ARG A 256 18.97 -1.78 -15.56
C ARG A 256 19.51 -2.28 -14.23
N VAL A 257 20.45 -3.22 -14.24
CA VAL A 257 21.14 -3.67 -13.02
C VAL A 257 21.85 -2.49 -12.35
N ARG A 258 22.62 -1.70 -13.11
CA ARG A 258 23.31 -0.52 -12.58
C ARG A 258 22.33 0.48 -11.96
N SER A 259 21.21 0.76 -12.63
CA SER A 259 20.18 1.68 -12.15
C SER A 259 19.54 1.17 -10.86
N TYR A 260 19.21 -0.12 -10.80
CA TYR A 260 18.67 -0.77 -9.62
C TYR A 260 19.65 -0.72 -8.43
N ILE A 261 20.91 -1.10 -8.63
CA ILE A 261 21.92 -1.10 -7.57
C ILE A 261 22.18 0.33 -7.05
N ARG A 262 22.18 1.35 -7.93
CA ARG A 262 22.27 2.75 -7.52
C ARG A 262 21.05 3.21 -6.69
N ALA A 263 19.85 2.80 -7.07
CA ALA A 263 18.65 3.11 -6.30
C ALA A 263 18.65 2.41 -4.93
N VAL A 264 19.07 1.14 -4.86
CA VAL A 264 19.26 0.44 -3.59
C VAL A 264 20.30 1.14 -2.73
N HIS A 265 21.41 1.59 -3.31
CA HIS A 265 22.48 2.28 -2.60
C HIS A 265 21.99 3.53 -1.84
N THR A 266 21.33 4.46 -2.53
CA THR A 266 20.83 5.70 -1.90
C THR A 266 19.73 5.40 -0.89
N ASN A 267 18.84 4.45 -1.19
CA ASN A 267 17.77 4.04 -0.26
C ASN A 267 18.30 3.35 1.02
N SER A 268 19.43 2.63 0.93
CA SER A 268 19.98 1.86 2.05
C SER A 268 20.98 2.63 2.93
N ARG A 269 21.52 3.77 2.49
CA ARG A 269 22.59 4.50 3.21
C ARG A 269 22.25 4.80 4.67
N GLN A 270 21.09 5.40 4.93
CA GLN A 270 20.69 5.73 6.30
C GLN A 270 20.49 4.48 7.17
N ALA A 271 20.03 3.37 6.58
CA ALA A 271 19.91 2.11 7.29
C ALA A 271 21.28 1.53 7.63
N ALA A 272 22.24 1.59 6.69
CA ALA A 272 23.61 1.16 6.91
C ALA A 272 24.28 1.93 8.06
N GLN A 273 24.17 3.25 8.08
CA GLN A 273 24.69 4.10 9.17
C GLN A 273 24.12 3.69 10.54
N ARG A 274 22.80 3.51 10.65
CA ARG A 274 22.17 3.06 11.90
C ARG A 274 22.62 1.66 12.32
N VAL A 275 22.80 0.75 11.37
CA VAL A 275 23.28 -0.61 11.68
C VAL A 275 24.69 -0.58 12.25
N VAL A 276 25.58 0.24 11.68
CA VAL A 276 26.95 0.42 12.19
C VAL A 276 26.95 0.97 13.61
N GLU A 277 26.07 1.93 13.93
CA GLU A 277 25.93 2.48 15.29
C GLU A 277 25.41 1.44 16.30
N MET A 278 24.45 0.61 15.89
CA MET A 278 23.84 -0.41 16.76
C MET A 278 24.74 -1.64 16.97
N ALA A 279 25.59 -1.95 16.00
CA ALA A 279 26.43 -3.15 16.00
C ALA A 279 27.88 -2.81 15.59
N PRO A 280 28.61 -2.01 16.40
CA PRO A 280 29.97 -1.61 16.07
C PRO A 280 30.92 -2.82 16.05
N LEU A 281 31.90 -2.78 15.14
CA LEU A 281 32.97 -3.77 15.07
C LEU A 281 34.20 -3.31 15.82
N LEU A 282 35.00 -4.26 16.31
CA LEU A 282 36.28 -3.97 16.95
C LEU A 282 37.36 -3.71 15.89
N PRO A 283 38.36 -2.85 16.18
CA PRO A 283 39.52 -2.68 15.31
C PRO A 283 40.18 -4.03 14.96
N GLY A 284 40.61 -4.19 13.71
CA GLY A 284 41.21 -5.43 13.20
C GLY A 284 40.22 -6.56 12.86
N SER A 285 38.91 -6.29 12.93
CA SER A 285 37.89 -7.22 12.42
C SER A 285 38.02 -7.40 10.90
N LYS A 286 37.47 -8.50 10.39
CA LYS A 286 37.26 -8.72 8.95
C LYS A 286 35.77 -8.90 8.69
N LEU A 287 35.27 -8.30 7.62
CA LEU A 287 33.85 -8.33 7.25
C LEU A 287 33.68 -9.02 5.89
N LEU A 288 32.75 -9.97 5.80
CA LEU A 288 32.27 -10.50 4.53
C LEU A 288 30.80 -10.10 4.36
N ASP A 289 30.52 -9.25 3.38
CA ASP A 289 29.18 -8.77 3.04
C ASP A 289 28.58 -9.65 1.93
N VAL A 290 27.75 -10.62 2.33
CA VAL A 290 27.14 -11.60 1.43
C VAL A 290 25.83 -11.06 0.86
N ALA A 291 25.71 -11.07 -0.47
CA ALA A 291 24.66 -10.36 -1.20
C ALA A 291 24.64 -8.86 -0.85
N GLY A 292 25.82 -8.26 -0.70
CA GLY A 292 25.97 -6.88 -0.21
C GLY A 292 25.56 -5.80 -1.21
N GLY A 293 25.14 -6.17 -2.43
CA GLY A 293 24.57 -5.25 -3.40
C GLY A 293 25.58 -4.17 -3.81
N SER A 294 25.27 -2.91 -3.47
CA SER A 294 26.15 -1.77 -3.74
C SER A 294 27.40 -1.69 -2.85
N GLY A 295 27.50 -2.55 -1.83
CA GLY A 295 28.55 -2.49 -0.82
C GLY A 295 28.38 -1.37 0.20
N ILE A 296 27.22 -0.70 0.26
CA ILE A 296 27.00 0.43 1.19
C ILE A 296 27.18 0.03 2.66
N PHE A 297 26.77 -1.17 3.07
CA PHE A 297 26.98 -1.62 4.45
C PHE A 297 28.46 -1.85 4.75
N ALA A 298 29.16 -2.59 3.88
CA ALA A 298 30.61 -2.75 3.97
C ALA A 298 31.36 -1.41 4.02
N ALA A 299 30.98 -0.45 3.18
CA ALA A 299 31.56 0.89 3.13
C ALA A 299 31.33 1.66 4.44
N GLU A 300 30.11 1.69 4.98
CA GLU A 300 29.85 2.39 6.25
C GLU A 300 30.60 1.75 7.43
N TYR A 301 30.70 0.41 7.47
CA TYR A 301 31.52 -0.28 8.47
C TYR A 301 33.01 0.06 8.34
N ALA A 302 33.53 0.10 7.12
CA ALA A 302 34.93 0.43 6.85
C ALA A 302 35.27 1.88 7.23
N ARG A 303 34.33 2.83 7.07
CA ARG A 303 34.49 4.21 7.53
C ARG A 303 34.52 4.33 9.05
N ALA A 304 33.63 3.61 9.73
CA ALA A 304 33.53 3.68 11.18
C ALA A 304 34.65 2.91 11.90
N THR A 305 35.23 1.90 11.24
CA THR A 305 36.24 1.01 11.84
C THR A 305 37.58 1.12 11.10
N PRO A 306 38.55 1.85 11.68
CA PRO A 306 39.91 1.90 11.14
C PRO A 306 40.48 0.48 10.94
N ASP A 307 41.20 0.28 9.84
CA ASP A 307 41.86 -0.98 9.47
C ASP A 307 40.95 -2.21 9.27
N LEU A 308 39.62 -2.04 9.22
CA LEU A 308 38.69 -3.09 8.79
C LEU A 308 38.93 -3.50 7.33
N GLU A 309 39.21 -4.78 7.11
CA GLU A 309 39.16 -5.40 5.77
C GLU A 309 37.74 -5.89 5.50
N ALA A 310 37.06 -5.31 4.51
CA ALA A 310 35.74 -5.75 4.08
C ALA A 310 35.81 -6.39 2.68
N THR A 311 35.11 -7.51 2.51
CA THR A 311 34.96 -8.21 1.23
C THR A 311 33.51 -8.22 0.83
N LEU A 312 33.21 -7.79 -0.40
CA LEU A 312 31.86 -7.78 -0.97
C LEU A 312 31.66 -9.02 -1.84
N PHE A 313 30.61 -9.79 -1.57
CA PHE A 313 30.27 -10.99 -2.34
C PHE A 313 28.85 -10.90 -2.89
N ASP A 314 28.71 -10.85 -4.22
CA ASP A 314 27.42 -10.76 -4.92
C ASP A 314 27.53 -11.37 -6.34
N LEU A 315 26.44 -11.31 -7.10
CA LEU A 315 26.39 -11.67 -8.51
C LEU A 315 27.33 -10.78 -9.33
N ALA A 316 27.96 -11.33 -10.37
CA ALA A 316 28.94 -10.59 -11.17
C ALA A 316 28.40 -9.24 -11.73
N PRO A 317 27.17 -9.15 -12.29
CA PRO A 317 26.62 -7.87 -12.75
C PRO A 317 26.43 -6.85 -11.61
N THR A 318 26.11 -7.32 -10.41
CA THR A 318 26.00 -6.48 -9.21
C THR A 318 27.37 -5.94 -8.80
N ILE A 319 28.38 -6.80 -8.76
CA ILE A 319 29.76 -6.41 -8.41
C ILE A 319 30.31 -5.35 -9.35
N GLU A 320 30.04 -5.45 -10.66
CA GLU A 320 30.47 -4.41 -11.61
C GLU A 320 29.83 -3.04 -11.32
N ALA A 321 28.53 -3.01 -10.99
CA ALA A 321 27.87 -1.78 -10.56
C ALA A 321 28.38 -1.28 -9.19
N ALA A 322 28.67 -2.18 -8.26
CA ALA A 322 29.18 -1.86 -6.93
C ALA A 322 30.57 -1.21 -7.00
N LYS A 323 31.46 -1.70 -7.88
CA LYS A 323 32.80 -1.10 -8.09
C LYS A 323 32.72 0.38 -8.48
N GLU A 324 31.80 0.74 -9.39
CA GLU A 324 31.61 2.13 -9.80
C GLU A 324 31.15 3.01 -8.63
N ILE A 325 30.28 2.48 -7.78
CA ILE A 325 29.75 3.18 -6.60
C ILE A 325 30.83 3.33 -5.54
N LEU A 326 31.54 2.24 -5.21
CA LEU A 326 32.61 2.25 -4.21
C LEU A 326 33.74 3.19 -4.62
N ALA A 327 34.10 3.24 -5.90
CA ALA A 327 35.06 4.22 -6.43
C ALA A 327 34.56 5.67 -6.27
N ALA A 328 33.30 5.94 -6.57
CA ALA A 328 32.72 7.27 -6.37
C ALA A 328 32.68 7.69 -4.87
N GLU A 329 32.64 6.70 -3.97
CA GLU A 329 32.65 6.88 -2.52
C GLU A 329 34.08 6.85 -1.91
N ASN A 330 35.12 6.66 -2.73
CA ASN A 330 36.53 6.47 -2.32
C ASN A 330 36.74 5.29 -1.36
N MET A 331 36.07 4.17 -1.60
CA MET A 331 36.08 2.97 -0.74
C MET A 331 36.65 1.72 -1.42
N GLU A 332 37.14 1.83 -2.66
CA GLU A 332 37.67 0.73 -3.46
C GLU A 332 38.90 0.04 -2.84
N ASP A 333 39.68 0.75 -2.02
CA ASP A 333 40.84 0.19 -1.31
C ASP A 333 40.46 -0.48 0.01
N ARG A 334 39.24 -0.25 0.51
CA ARG A 334 38.76 -0.72 1.81
C ARG A 334 37.70 -1.82 1.70
N VAL A 335 37.06 -1.92 0.54
CA VAL A 335 36.04 -2.93 0.22
C VAL A 335 36.45 -3.64 -1.06
N THR A 336 36.89 -4.90 -0.93
CA THR A 336 37.40 -5.73 -2.04
C THR A 336 36.35 -6.61 -2.68
#